data_AF-A0A7G5ZL84-F1
#
_entry.id   AF-A0A7G5ZL84-F1
#
_cell.length_a   1.000
_cell.length_b   1.000
_cell.length_c   1.000
_cell.angle_alpha   90.00
_cell.angle_beta   90.00
_cell.angle_gamma   90.00
#
_symmetry.space_group_name_H-M   'P 1'
#
loop_
_entity.id
_entity.type
_entity.pdbx_description
1 polymer ?
#
loop_
_entity_poly.entity_id
_entity_poly.type
_entity_poly.pdbx_seq_one_letter_code
_entity_poly.pdbx_strand_id
1 'polypeptide(L)'
;MDETDGQPRPRPWQAQPSTDVIAAFTDAVARLNADGDFIVRALTDQLLAERPIADQEELTPQEISYLTRSKAFTPESFEKTSTRVARGGLLASEASTLLTGVLQTMSASAAAAFLSMDEDSLFAAADRGELYAVDVAHSRRFPSWQFSLSSPGKILPHLTEIIDIVKDKGWVSVSALMATPQSIMVTDGQQSPVEWFRRGGDAETLARIIEAQKWR
;
A
#
# COMPACT_ATOMS: atom_id res chain seq x y z
N MET A 1 -8.11 50.47 -21.42
CA MET A 1 -8.97 49.27 -21.39
C MET A 1 -8.16 48.24 -22.13
N ASP A 2 -7.36 47.48 -21.38
CA ASP A 2 -6.34 46.59 -21.93
C ASP A 2 -6.81 45.16 -21.66
N GLU A 3 -7.55 44.61 -22.62
CA GLU A 3 -7.93 43.20 -22.67
C GLU A 3 -6.68 42.41 -23.06
N THR A 4 -5.87 42.05 -22.07
CA THR A 4 -4.87 41.01 -22.25
C THR A 4 -5.55 39.66 -22.04
N ASP A 5 -6.01 39.16 -23.19
CA ASP A 5 -6.31 37.79 -23.57
C ASP A 5 -5.83 36.74 -22.54
N GLY A 6 -6.78 36.15 -21.84
CA GLY A 6 -6.60 35.07 -20.87
C GLY A 6 -6.26 33.76 -21.56
N GLN A 7 -5.11 33.71 -22.22
CA GLN A 7 -4.62 32.48 -22.81
C GLN A 7 -4.17 31.55 -21.68
N PRO A 8 -4.76 30.34 -21.56
CA PRO A 8 -4.36 29.40 -20.52
C PRO A 8 -2.88 29.07 -20.72
N ARG A 9 -2.08 29.30 -19.68
CA ARG A 9 -0.66 28.92 -19.70
C ARG A 9 -0.58 27.42 -20.04
N PRO A 10 0.22 27.01 -21.03
CA PRO A 10 0.39 25.59 -21.33
C PRO A 10 0.88 24.88 -20.07
N ARG A 11 0.17 23.83 -19.63
CA ARG A 11 0.55 23.08 -18.42
C ARG A 11 1.96 22.52 -18.65
N PRO A 12 2.98 22.92 -17.85
CA PRO A 12 4.38 22.58 -18.13
C PRO A 12 4.72 21.08 -17.93
N TRP A 13 3.74 20.25 -17.59
CA TRP A 13 3.93 18.86 -17.14
C TRP A 13 3.37 17.81 -18.11
N GLN A 14 2.99 18.19 -19.35
CA GLN A 14 2.51 17.25 -20.38
C GLN A 14 3.62 16.49 -21.13
N ALA A 15 4.87 16.59 -20.71
CA ALA A 15 5.96 15.88 -21.37
C ALA A 15 5.85 14.37 -21.10
N GLN A 16 5.80 13.57 -22.16
CA GLN A 16 5.95 12.11 -22.04
C GLN A 16 7.27 11.79 -21.31
N PRO A 17 7.29 10.78 -20.43
CA PRO A 17 8.54 10.30 -19.84
C PRO A 17 9.55 9.96 -20.94
N SER A 18 10.82 10.34 -20.76
CA SER A 18 11.86 9.99 -21.72
C SER A 18 12.11 8.48 -21.73
N THR A 19 12.66 7.96 -22.83
CA THR A 19 13.02 6.54 -22.96
C THR A 19 13.95 6.07 -21.84
N ASP A 20 14.90 6.92 -21.41
CA ASP A 20 15.82 6.61 -20.31
C ASP A 20 15.10 6.41 -18.98
N VAL A 21 14.06 7.22 -18.70
CA VAL A 21 13.23 7.09 -17.49
C VAL A 21 12.42 5.79 -17.51
N ILE A 22 11.87 5.42 -18.67
CA ILE A 22 11.13 4.16 -18.84
C ILE A 22 12.04 2.94 -18.66
N ALA A 23 13.26 2.99 -19.21
CA ALA A 23 14.25 1.95 -19.05
C ALA A 23 14.67 1.79 -17.57
N ALA A 24 14.90 2.92 -16.87
CA ALA A 24 15.22 2.91 -15.45
C ALA A 24 14.07 2.34 -14.59
N PHE A 25 12.81 2.65 -14.92
CA PHE A 25 11.65 2.05 -14.25
C PHE A 25 11.60 0.53 -14.45
N THR A 26 11.85 0.06 -15.67
CA THR A 26 11.86 -1.38 -15.98
C THR A 26 12.98 -2.11 -15.21
N ASP A 27 14.19 -1.55 -15.16
CA ASP A 27 15.30 -2.10 -14.36
C ASP A 27 14.98 -2.09 -12.86
N ALA A 28 14.36 -1.02 -12.35
CA ALA A 28 13.94 -0.95 -10.95
C ALA A 28 12.92 -2.03 -10.61
N VAL A 29 11.90 -2.24 -11.45
CA VAL A 29 10.90 -3.29 -11.27
C VAL A 29 11.53 -4.68 -11.32
N ALA A 30 12.43 -4.94 -12.27
CA ALA A 30 13.11 -6.23 -12.41
C ALA A 30 13.96 -6.62 -11.18
N ARG A 31 14.40 -5.64 -10.38
CA ARG A 31 15.15 -5.86 -9.14
C ARG A 31 14.26 -6.12 -7.92
N LEU A 32 12.96 -5.85 -8.02
CA LEU A 32 12.02 -6.25 -6.98
C LEU A 32 11.91 -7.77 -7.05
N ASN A 33 12.21 -8.46 -5.94
CA ASN A 33 12.08 -9.92 -5.84
C ASN A 33 10.59 -10.33 -5.78
N ALA A 34 9.84 -9.97 -6.82
CA ALA A 34 8.39 -10.04 -6.94
C ALA A 34 7.99 -10.25 -8.43
N ASP A 35 6.69 -10.42 -8.68
CA ASP A 35 6.14 -10.52 -10.02
C ASP A 35 6.12 -9.14 -10.70
N GLY A 36 7.15 -8.87 -11.52
CA GLY A 36 7.34 -7.59 -12.20
C GLY A 36 6.23 -7.25 -13.19
N ASP A 37 5.72 -8.24 -13.93
CA ASP A 37 4.63 -8.04 -14.88
C ASP A 37 3.35 -7.62 -14.17
N PHE A 38 3.04 -8.27 -13.05
CA PHE A 38 1.92 -7.86 -12.21
C PHE A 38 2.08 -6.42 -11.70
N ILE A 39 3.27 -6.05 -11.20
CA ILE A 39 3.54 -4.69 -10.70
C ILE A 39 3.29 -3.65 -11.81
N VAL A 40 3.82 -3.87 -13.00
CA VAL A 40 3.65 -2.95 -14.13
C VAL A 40 2.18 -2.83 -14.52
N ARG A 41 1.45 -3.95 -14.61
CA ARG A 41 0.02 -3.93 -14.94
C ARG A 41 -0.81 -3.23 -13.87
N ALA A 42 -0.62 -3.56 -12.60
CA ALA A 42 -1.36 -2.94 -11.51
C ALA A 42 -1.15 -1.42 -11.45
N LEU A 43 0.10 -0.95 -11.61
CA LEU A 43 0.40 0.48 -11.68
C LEU A 43 -0.22 1.14 -12.92
N THR A 44 -0.17 0.45 -14.07
CA THR A 44 -0.76 0.96 -15.32
C THR A 44 -2.28 1.08 -15.19
N ASP A 45 -2.96 0.04 -14.71
CA ASP A 45 -4.41 0.03 -14.52
C ASP A 45 -4.85 1.10 -13.53
N GLN A 46 -4.11 1.28 -12.43
CA GLN A 46 -4.38 2.37 -11.48
C GLN A 46 -4.25 3.74 -12.14
N LEU A 47 -3.16 3.98 -12.88
CA LEU A 47 -2.95 5.26 -13.57
C LEU A 47 -4.00 5.53 -14.67
N LEU A 48 -4.54 4.47 -15.30
CA LEU A 48 -5.62 4.59 -16.29
C LEU A 48 -6.99 4.81 -15.63
N ALA A 49 -7.21 4.24 -14.44
CA ALA A 49 -8.43 4.42 -13.64
C ALA A 49 -8.50 5.82 -13.03
N GLU A 50 -7.36 6.35 -12.58
CA GLU A 50 -7.17 7.74 -12.18
C GLU A 50 -7.16 8.63 -13.42
N ARG A 51 -8.30 8.74 -14.10
CA ARG A 51 -8.48 9.73 -15.16
C ARG A 51 -8.07 11.08 -14.57
N PRO A 52 -7.17 11.85 -15.24
CA PRO A 52 -6.91 13.20 -14.81
C PRO A 52 -8.27 13.89 -14.76
N ILE A 53 -8.61 14.49 -13.62
CA ILE A 53 -9.70 15.45 -13.57
C ILE A 53 -9.19 16.63 -14.41
N ALA A 54 -9.33 16.51 -15.74
CA ALA A 54 -8.77 17.44 -16.71
C ALA A 54 -9.40 18.83 -16.52
N ASP A 55 -10.50 18.91 -15.79
CA ASP A 55 -11.36 20.08 -15.62
C ASP A 55 -11.47 20.55 -14.16
N GLN A 56 -10.48 20.29 -13.28
CA GLN A 56 -10.50 21.01 -11.99
C GLN A 56 -10.24 22.49 -12.24
N GLU A 57 -11.26 23.32 -11.99
CA GLU A 57 -11.10 24.77 -11.90
C GLU A 57 -10.02 25.08 -10.87
N GLU A 58 -9.03 25.87 -11.28
CA GLU A 58 -8.03 26.40 -10.35
C GLU A 58 -8.74 27.27 -9.31
N LEU A 59 -8.30 27.16 -8.04
CA LEU A 59 -8.81 28.01 -6.98
C LEU A 59 -8.63 29.49 -7.35
N THR A 60 -9.71 30.26 -7.20
CA THR A 60 -9.71 31.69 -7.47
C THR A 60 -8.82 32.44 -6.47
N PRO A 61 -8.30 33.63 -6.81
CA PRO A 61 -7.53 34.46 -5.88
C PRO A 61 -8.26 34.77 -4.56
N GLN A 62 -9.60 34.83 -4.60
CA GLN A 62 -10.43 35.07 -3.42
C GLN A 62 -10.45 33.87 -2.48
N GLU A 63 -10.52 32.65 -3.02
CA GLU A 63 -10.47 31.40 -2.25
C GLU A 63 -9.09 31.18 -1.62
N ILE A 64 -8.01 31.46 -2.36
CA ILE A 64 -6.63 31.40 -1.84
C ILE A 64 -6.45 32.41 -0.69
N SER A 65 -6.97 33.63 -0.85
CA SER A 65 -6.93 34.66 0.19
C SER A 65 -7.73 34.24 1.43
N TYR A 66 -8.90 33.61 1.24
CA TYR A 66 -9.72 33.08 2.32
C TYR A 66 -8.99 31.96 3.10
N LEU A 67 -8.40 30.98 2.40
CA LEU A 67 -7.65 29.87 3.01
C LEU A 67 -6.42 30.34 3.80
N THR A 68 -5.79 31.42 3.35
CA THR A 68 -4.67 32.04 4.04
C THR A 68 -5.16 32.81 5.28
N ARG A 69 -6.24 33.58 5.15
CA ARG A 69 -6.80 34.39 6.24
C ARG A 69 -7.41 33.53 7.35
N SER A 70 -8.01 32.39 6.99
CA SER A 70 -8.55 31.41 7.95
C SER A 70 -7.46 30.65 8.70
N LYS A 71 -6.17 30.86 8.37
CA LYS A 71 -5.01 30.12 8.88
C LYS A 71 -5.05 28.62 8.59
N ALA A 72 -5.89 28.17 7.65
CA ALA A 72 -5.86 26.81 7.14
C ALA A 72 -4.54 26.53 6.38
N PHE A 73 -4.01 27.56 5.71
CA PHE A 73 -2.71 27.53 5.05
C PHE A 73 -1.90 28.81 5.34
N THR A 74 -0.58 28.69 5.27
CA THR A 74 0.30 29.84 5.02
C THR A 74 0.49 30.01 3.51
N PRO A 75 0.84 31.21 3.00
CA PRO A 75 1.08 31.43 1.57
C PRO A 75 2.13 30.46 0.99
N GLU A 76 3.23 30.27 1.72
CA GLU A 76 4.32 29.37 1.34
C GLU A 76 3.88 27.89 1.33
N SER A 77 3.11 27.46 2.34
CA SER A 77 2.59 26.08 2.39
C SER A 77 1.60 25.80 1.26
N PHE A 78 0.78 26.79 0.91
CA PHE A 78 -0.16 26.69 -0.20
C PHE A 78 0.58 26.54 -1.54
N GLU A 79 1.56 27.41 -1.82
CA GLU A 79 2.34 27.36 -3.06
C GLU A 79 3.10 26.04 -3.21
N LYS A 80 3.74 25.56 -2.12
CA LYS A 80 4.43 24.27 -2.08
C LYS A 80 3.48 23.11 -2.35
N THR A 81 2.30 23.13 -1.74
CA THR A 81 1.29 22.07 -1.90
C THR A 81 0.71 22.09 -3.32
N SER A 82 0.37 23.26 -3.84
CA SER A 82 -0.11 23.45 -5.21
C SER A 82 0.91 22.96 -6.23
N THR A 83 2.18 23.32 -6.08
CA THR A 83 3.26 22.84 -6.95
C THR A 83 3.39 21.31 -6.89
N ARG A 84 3.30 20.70 -5.71
CA ARG A 84 3.36 19.25 -5.55
C ARG A 84 2.18 18.55 -6.23
N VAL A 85 0.96 19.07 -6.05
CA VAL A 85 -0.25 18.51 -6.68
C VAL A 85 -0.16 18.66 -8.20
N ALA A 86 0.21 19.84 -8.71
CA ALA A 86 0.34 20.11 -10.14
C ALA A 86 1.38 19.21 -10.83
N ARG A 87 2.42 18.78 -10.11
CA ARG A 87 3.42 17.81 -10.59
C ARG A 87 2.95 16.35 -10.54
N GLY A 88 1.73 16.08 -10.07
CA GLY A 88 1.20 14.71 -9.91
C GLY A 88 1.57 14.05 -8.59
N GLY A 89 1.94 14.81 -7.55
CA GLY A 89 2.37 14.25 -6.27
C GLY A 89 1.30 13.42 -5.53
N LEU A 90 0.01 13.65 -5.79
CA LEU A 90 -1.07 12.81 -5.26
C LEU A 90 -1.06 11.42 -5.92
N LEU A 91 -1.06 11.38 -7.26
CA LEU A 91 -0.96 10.13 -8.04
C LEU A 91 0.32 9.35 -7.71
N ALA A 92 1.45 10.04 -7.51
CA ALA A 92 2.69 9.40 -7.08
C ALA A 92 2.58 8.78 -5.67
N SER A 93 1.85 9.43 -4.76
CA SER A 93 1.58 8.90 -3.41
C SER A 93 0.66 7.67 -3.46
N GLU A 94 -0.36 7.69 -4.31
CA GLU A 94 -1.26 6.55 -4.52
C GLU A 94 -0.52 5.36 -5.14
N ALA A 95 0.26 5.60 -6.19
CA ALA A 95 1.12 4.59 -6.81
C ALA A 95 2.11 3.98 -5.80
N SER A 96 2.71 4.80 -4.92
CA SER A 96 3.59 4.31 -3.85
C SER A 96 2.84 3.44 -2.82
N THR A 97 1.59 3.81 -2.51
CA THR A 97 0.75 3.06 -1.57
C THR A 97 0.37 1.71 -2.17
N LEU A 98 -0.02 1.69 -3.45
CA LEU A 98 -0.27 0.48 -4.21
C LEU A 98 0.97 -0.42 -4.24
N LEU A 99 2.13 0.12 -4.62
CA LEU A 99 3.39 -0.64 -4.68
C LEU A 99 3.74 -1.25 -3.31
N THR A 100 3.55 -0.49 -2.23
CA THR A 100 3.74 -1.01 -0.86
C THR A 100 2.84 -2.21 -0.61
N GLY A 101 1.56 -2.11 -1.00
CA GLY A 101 0.62 -3.21 -0.87
C GLY A 101 1.01 -4.45 -1.70
N VAL A 102 1.52 -4.25 -2.92
CA VAL A 102 2.01 -5.34 -3.76
C VAL A 102 3.26 -5.99 -3.16
N LEU A 103 4.19 -5.21 -2.61
CA LEU A 103 5.42 -5.73 -1.99
C LEU A 103 5.17 -6.45 -0.66
N GLN A 104 4.09 -6.11 0.04
CA GLN A 104 3.66 -6.77 1.27
C GLN A 104 2.81 -8.03 1.03
N THR A 105 2.55 -8.39 -0.22
CA THR A 105 1.66 -9.51 -0.58
C THR A 105 2.25 -10.39 -1.69
N MET A 106 1.97 -11.68 -1.63
CA MET A 106 2.26 -12.63 -2.71
C MET A 106 1.06 -12.76 -3.64
N SER A 107 1.31 -12.96 -4.93
CA SER A 107 0.26 -13.37 -5.88
C SER A 107 -0.23 -14.78 -5.52
N ALA A 108 -1.42 -15.15 -6.01
CA ALA A 108 -1.93 -16.52 -5.85
C ALA A 108 -0.94 -17.55 -6.41
N SER A 109 -0.43 -17.32 -7.63
CA SER A 109 0.59 -18.18 -8.26
C SER A 109 1.85 -18.35 -7.41
N ALA A 110 2.39 -17.26 -6.84
CA ALA A 110 3.58 -17.29 -6.01
C ALA A 110 3.32 -17.98 -4.66
N ALA A 111 2.17 -17.72 -4.04
CA ALA A 111 1.77 -18.36 -2.78
C ALA A 111 1.51 -19.87 -2.96
N ALA A 112 0.81 -20.26 -4.04
CA ALA A 112 0.57 -21.64 -4.42
C ALA A 112 1.90 -22.39 -4.64
N ALA A 113 2.83 -21.79 -5.41
CA ALA A 113 4.17 -22.35 -5.60
C ALA A 113 4.95 -22.48 -4.28
N PHE A 114 4.90 -21.44 -3.42
CA PHE A 114 5.58 -21.43 -2.13
C PHE A 114 5.07 -22.55 -1.21
N LEU A 115 3.76 -22.73 -1.12
CA LEU A 115 3.12 -23.78 -0.32
C LEU A 115 3.08 -25.15 -1.00
N SER A 116 3.49 -25.24 -2.26
CA SER A 116 3.46 -26.47 -3.06
C SER A 116 2.04 -27.04 -3.21
N MET A 117 1.07 -26.17 -3.49
CA MET A 117 -0.34 -26.48 -3.78
C MET A 117 -0.77 -25.80 -5.09
N ASP A 118 -1.93 -26.15 -5.63
CA ASP A 118 -2.57 -25.44 -6.74
C ASP A 118 -3.36 -24.21 -6.26
N GLU A 119 -3.69 -23.29 -7.18
CA GLU A 119 -4.39 -22.05 -6.86
C GLU A 119 -5.83 -22.27 -6.36
N ASP A 120 -6.54 -23.30 -6.85
CA ASP A 120 -7.91 -23.59 -6.40
C ASP A 120 -7.92 -24.04 -4.94
N SER A 121 -6.98 -24.92 -4.57
CA SER A 121 -6.74 -25.33 -3.18
C SER A 121 -6.35 -24.17 -2.28
N LEU A 122 -5.53 -23.24 -2.79
CA LEU A 122 -5.11 -22.02 -2.08
C LEU A 122 -6.32 -21.12 -1.78
N PHE A 123 -7.18 -20.86 -2.76
CA PHE A 123 -8.39 -20.06 -2.56
C PHE A 123 -9.39 -20.78 -1.65
N ALA A 124 -9.56 -22.10 -1.80
CA ALA A 124 -10.41 -22.87 -0.91
C ALA A 124 -9.93 -22.82 0.56
N ALA A 125 -8.62 -22.81 0.81
CA ALA A 125 -8.06 -22.63 2.15
C ALA A 125 -8.32 -21.21 2.69
N ALA A 126 -8.21 -20.18 1.84
CA ALA A 126 -8.56 -18.82 2.23
C ALA A 126 -10.04 -18.67 2.58
N ASP A 127 -10.94 -19.26 1.79
CA ASP A 127 -12.38 -19.22 2.03
C ASP A 127 -12.79 -19.98 3.31
N ARG A 128 -11.99 -20.97 3.73
CA ARG A 128 -12.14 -21.67 5.03
C ARG A 128 -11.51 -20.93 6.22
N GLY A 129 -10.85 -19.79 6.00
CA GLY A 129 -10.13 -19.05 7.05
C GLY A 129 -8.81 -19.69 7.48
N GLU A 130 -8.27 -20.61 6.67
CA GLU A 130 -6.96 -21.24 6.91
C GLU A 130 -5.81 -20.38 6.37
N LEU A 131 -6.10 -19.51 5.39
CA LEU A 131 -5.18 -18.51 4.84
C LEU A 131 -5.83 -17.13 4.83
N TYR A 132 -5.01 -16.09 4.94
CA TYR A 132 -5.48 -14.72 4.87
C TYR A 132 -5.32 -14.18 3.45
N ALA A 133 -6.43 -13.85 2.81
CA ALA A 133 -6.47 -13.26 1.49
C ALA A 133 -7.01 -11.83 1.55
N VAL A 134 -6.47 -10.95 0.71
CA VAL A 134 -6.79 -9.52 0.65
C VAL A 134 -6.86 -9.08 -0.81
N ASP A 135 -7.66 -8.04 -1.10
CA ASP A 135 -7.71 -7.47 -2.44
C ASP A 135 -6.71 -6.32 -2.58
N VAL A 136 -5.83 -6.42 -3.58
CA VAL A 136 -4.85 -5.38 -3.96
C VAL A 136 -4.92 -5.18 -5.47
N ALA A 137 -5.24 -3.96 -5.92
CA ALA A 137 -5.45 -3.65 -7.34
C ALA A 137 -6.32 -4.69 -8.06
N HIS A 138 -7.51 -4.97 -7.51
CA HIS A 138 -8.48 -5.92 -8.06
C HIS A 138 -8.00 -7.38 -8.17
N SER A 139 -6.89 -7.72 -7.53
CA SER A 139 -6.37 -9.08 -7.46
C SER A 139 -6.40 -9.58 -6.02
N ARG A 140 -6.93 -10.78 -5.82
CA ARG A 140 -6.88 -11.47 -4.53
C ARG A 140 -5.46 -11.99 -4.28
N ARG A 141 -4.82 -11.48 -3.23
CA ARG A 141 -3.42 -11.72 -2.87
C ARG A 141 -3.29 -12.13 -1.41
N PHE A 142 -2.11 -12.58 -1.05
CA PHE A 142 -1.84 -13.19 0.26
C PHE A 142 -0.76 -12.41 0.99
N PRO A 143 -1.06 -11.73 2.11
CA PRO A 143 -0.04 -11.00 2.86
C PRO A 143 1.16 -11.86 3.23
N SER A 144 2.36 -11.37 2.94
CA SER A 144 3.59 -12.17 3.00
C SER A 144 3.97 -12.58 4.42
N TRP A 145 3.51 -11.83 5.43
CA TRP A 145 3.76 -12.10 6.84
C TRP A 145 3.22 -13.47 7.30
N GLN A 146 2.22 -14.03 6.60
CA GLN A 146 1.62 -15.32 6.98
C GLN A 146 2.49 -16.53 6.57
N PHE A 147 3.52 -16.32 5.76
CA PHE A 147 4.39 -17.37 5.25
C PHE A 147 5.69 -17.47 6.05
N SER A 148 6.17 -18.69 6.28
CA SER A 148 7.32 -18.97 7.15
C SER A 148 7.99 -20.29 6.78
N LEU A 149 9.17 -20.25 6.13
CA LEU A 149 9.91 -21.48 5.76
C LEU A 149 10.34 -22.32 6.97
N SER A 150 10.47 -21.71 8.14
CA SER A 150 10.89 -22.36 9.38
C SER A 150 9.75 -23.05 10.14
N SER A 151 8.52 -22.99 9.62
CA SER A 151 7.32 -23.48 10.30
C SER A 151 6.69 -24.65 9.55
N PRO A 152 6.09 -25.64 10.24
CA PRO A 152 5.34 -26.72 9.59
C PRO A 152 4.29 -26.16 8.62
N GLY A 153 4.13 -26.78 7.46
CA GLY A 153 3.21 -26.30 6.43
C GLY A 153 3.62 -24.98 5.76
N LYS A 154 4.82 -24.44 6.09
CA LYS A 154 5.35 -23.16 5.59
C LYS A 154 4.49 -21.94 5.91
N ILE A 155 3.63 -22.03 6.91
CA ILE A 155 2.74 -20.94 7.38
C ILE A 155 3.10 -20.52 8.79
N LEU A 156 2.72 -19.30 9.16
CA LEU A 156 2.95 -18.76 10.49
C LEU A 156 2.21 -19.62 11.53
N PRO A 157 2.82 -19.94 12.69
CA PRO A 157 2.12 -20.62 13.77
C PRO A 157 0.87 -19.83 14.22
N HIS A 158 -0.19 -20.54 14.61
CA HIS A 158 -1.47 -19.97 15.05
C HIS A 158 -2.20 -19.14 13.97
N LEU A 159 -1.93 -19.36 12.68
CA LEU A 159 -2.48 -18.52 11.61
C LEU A 159 -4.00 -18.36 11.65
N THR A 160 -4.77 -19.43 11.85
CA THR A 160 -6.23 -19.35 11.93
C THR A 160 -6.70 -18.48 13.10
N GLU A 161 -6.08 -18.61 14.28
CA GLU A 161 -6.38 -17.76 15.44
C GLU A 161 -6.03 -16.29 15.17
N ILE A 162 -4.88 -16.04 14.53
CA ILE A 162 -4.45 -14.71 14.11
C ILE A 162 -5.45 -14.09 13.14
N ILE A 163 -5.91 -14.85 12.14
CA ILE A 163 -6.91 -14.43 11.17
C ILE A 163 -8.20 -14.04 11.90
N ASP A 164 -8.67 -14.86 12.83
CA ASP A 164 -9.88 -14.56 13.59
C ASP A 164 -9.78 -13.27 14.41
N ILE A 165 -8.60 -12.95 14.94
CA ILE A 165 -8.33 -11.72 15.68
C ILE A 165 -8.34 -10.49 14.75
N VAL A 166 -7.83 -10.62 13.52
CA VAL A 166 -7.58 -9.48 12.63
C VAL A 166 -8.56 -9.33 11.46
N LYS A 167 -9.47 -10.28 11.23
CA LYS A 167 -10.37 -10.31 10.05
C LYS A 167 -11.21 -9.05 9.88
N ASP A 168 -11.59 -8.39 10.97
CA ASP A 168 -12.39 -7.16 10.95
C ASP A 168 -11.53 -5.88 10.88
N LYS A 169 -10.21 -6.01 10.73
CA LYS A 169 -9.26 -4.90 10.65
C LYS A 169 -8.78 -4.68 9.22
N GLY A 170 -8.42 -3.44 8.91
CA GLY A 170 -7.84 -3.09 7.62
C GLY A 170 -6.52 -3.82 7.40
N TRP A 171 -6.40 -4.58 6.32
CA TRP A 171 -5.26 -5.47 6.12
C TRP A 171 -3.90 -4.76 6.01
N VAL A 172 -3.85 -3.55 5.44
CA VAL A 172 -2.61 -2.73 5.35
C VAL A 172 -2.07 -2.43 6.74
N SER A 173 -3.01 -2.05 7.58
CA SER A 173 -2.85 -1.77 8.99
C SER A 173 -2.34 -3.01 9.74
N VAL A 174 -2.96 -4.17 9.52
CA VAL A 174 -2.49 -5.46 10.05
C VAL A 174 -1.07 -5.79 9.58
N SER A 175 -0.78 -5.66 8.28
CA SER A 175 0.57 -5.91 7.74
C SER A 175 1.64 -5.01 8.38
N ALA A 176 1.32 -3.74 8.63
CA ALA A 176 2.21 -2.83 9.34
C ALA A 176 2.43 -3.26 10.80
N LEU A 177 1.36 -3.66 11.52
CA LEU A 177 1.49 -4.21 12.88
C LEU A 177 2.38 -5.46 12.89
N MET A 178 2.14 -6.40 11.98
CA MET A 178 2.86 -7.67 11.89
C MET A 178 4.36 -7.49 11.65
N ALA A 179 4.77 -6.37 11.04
CA ALA A 179 6.17 -6.01 10.80
C ALA A 179 6.81 -5.11 11.88
N THR A 180 6.02 -4.57 12.82
CA THR A 180 6.48 -3.55 13.77
C THR A 180 6.77 -4.16 15.13
N PRO A 181 7.98 -4.01 15.71
CA PRO A 181 8.29 -4.47 17.06
C PRO A 181 7.33 -3.91 18.12
N GLN A 182 6.85 -4.79 19.01
CA GLN A 182 5.88 -4.44 20.05
C GLN A 182 6.53 -4.48 21.42
N SER A 183 6.17 -3.51 22.28
CA SER A 183 6.75 -3.39 23.62
C SER A 183 6.42 -4.55 24.55
N ILE A 184 5.32 -5.28 24.29
CA ILE A 184 4.86 -6.40 25.12
C ILE A 184 5.30 -7.77 24.61
N MET A 185 5.76 -7.88 23.36
CA MET A 185 6.27 -9.13 22.78
C MET A 185 7.79 -9.16 22.94
N VAL A 186 8.25 -9.57 24.13
CA VAL A 186 9.67 -9.57 24.50
C VAL A 186 10.13 -10.99 24.81
N THR A 187 11.18 -11.42 24.12
CA THR A 187 11.94 -12.65 24.45
C THR A 187 13.40 -12.27 24.63
N ASP A 188 14.12 -12.01 23.52
CA ASP A 188 15.49 -11.49 23.49
C ASP A 188 15.51 -10.05 22.94
N GLY A 189 14.65 -9.20 23.48
CA GLY A 189 14.33 -7.86 22.95
C GLY A 189 12.94 -7.79 22.32
N GLN A 190 12.50 -6.57 21.98
CA GLN A 190 11.19 -6.35 21.35
C GLN A 190 11.12 -7.08 20.00
N GLN A 191 10.08 -7.88 19.84
CA GLN A 191 9.80 -8.64 18.63
C GLN A 191 8.60 -8.03 17.92
N SER A 192 8.61 -8.10 16.59
CA SER A 192 7.36 -7.97 15.82
C SER A 192 6.46 -9.19 16.08
N PRO A 193 5.14 -9.10 15.84
CA PRO A 193 4.26 -10.25 15.96
C PRO A 193 4.69 -11.44 15.11
N VAL A 194 5.20 -11.23 13.89
CA VAL A 194 5.71 -12.31 13.04
C VAL A 194 6.86 -13.05 13.71
N GLU A 195 7.82 -12.33 14.29
CA GLU A 195 8.94 -12.93 15.00
C GLU A 195 8.49 -13.63 16.30
N TRP A 196 7.55 -13.04 17.02
CA TRP A 196 6.94 -13.62 18.21
C TRP A 196 6.33 -14.99 17.92
N PHE A 197 5.48 -15.09 16.88
CA PHE A 197 4.85 -16.35 16.49
C PHE A 197 5.85 -17.38 15.98
N ARG A 198 6.86 -16.96 15.22
CA ARG A 198 7.94 -17.86 14.76
C ARG A 198 8.72 -18.49 15.91
N ARG A 199 8.80 -17.80 17.06
CA ARG A 199 9.47 -18.28 18.28
C ARG A 199 8.53 -19.07 19.22
N GLY A 200 7.28 -19.31 18.81
CA GLY A 200 6.31 -20.06 19.61
C GLY A 200 5.52 -19.21 20.62
N GLY A 201 5.47 -17.90 20.41
CA GLY A 201 4.62 -17.01 21.19
C GLY A 201 3.13 -17.20 20.93
N ASP A 202 2.29 -16.88 21.92
CA ASP A 202 0.83 -17.06 21.88
C ASP A 202 0.08 -15.95 21.10
N ALA A 203 -1.11 -16.30 20.60
CA ALA A 203 -2.02 -15.39 19.89
C ALA A 203 -2.78 -14.42 20.83
N GLU A 204 -2.94 -14.77 22.10
CA GLU A 204 -3.63 -13.90 23.09
C GLU A 204 -2.90 -12.55 23.26
N THR A 205 -1.57 -12.56 23.17
CA THR A 205 -0.75 -11.34 23.22
C THR A 205 -1.05 -10.40 22.05
N LEU A 206 -1.35 -10.93 20.86
CA LEU A 206 -1.78 -10.11 19.72
C LEU A 206 -3.13 -9.45 19.96
N ALA A 207 -4.10 -10.19 20.52
CA ALA A 207 -5.42 -9.63 20.88
C ALA A 207 -5.27 -8.46 21.86
N ARG A 208 -4.43 -8.60 22.89
CA ARG A 208 -4.15 -7.53 23.86
C ARG A 208 -3.55 -6.28 23.21
N ILE A 209 -2.69 -6.43 22.20
CA ILE A 209 -2.12 -5.27 21.47
C ILE A 209 -3.22 -4.51 20.74
N ILE A 210 -4.08 -5.24 20.01
CA ILE A 210 -5.15 -4.66 19.21
C ILE A 210 -6.16 -3.93 20.11
N GLU A 211 -6.50 -4.52 21.26
CA GLU A 211 -7.34 -3.88 22.27
C GLU A 211 -6.70 -2.61 22.87
N ALA A 212 -5.42 -2.70 23.28
CA ALA A 212 -4.70 -1.59 23.91
C ALA A 212 -4.52 -0.38 22.99
N GLN A 213 -4.33 -0.62 21.70
CA GLN A 213 -4.20 0.44 20.69
C GLN A 213 -5.54 1.08 20.31
N LYS A 214 -6.67 0.63 20.91
CA LYS A 214 -8.04 1.07 20.57
C LYS A 214 -8.29 1.05 19.07
N TRP A 215 -7.78 0.03 18.39
CA TRP A 215 -7.95 -0.10 16.96
C TRP A 215 -9.44 -0.31 16.66
N ARG A 216 -10.11 0.76 16.21
CA ARG A 216 -11.48 0.66 15.67
C ARG A 216 -11.38 0.21 14.23
#